data_AF-A0A2G6Q4I2-F1
#
_entry.id   AF-A0A2G6Q4I2-F1
#
_cell.length_a   1.000
_cell.length_b   1.000
_cell.length_c   1.000
_cell.angle_alpha   90.00
_cell.angle_beta   90.00
_cell.angle_gamma   90.00
#
_symmetry.space_group_name_H-M   'P 1'
#
loop_
_entity.id
_entity.type
_entity.pdbx_description
1 polymer ?
#
loop_
_entity_poly.entity_id
_entity_poly.type
_entity_poly.pdbx_seq_one_letter_code
_entity_poly.pdbx_strand_id
1 'polypeptide(L)'
;MENQEKLVVLDKDAKAVVTKELESLFFAAKQMYDWVKTDSLTEEMKETLLNLSEHHIAKVSNKVKYNSLSAANLEEKHAAVREANGRIRDLEEKIANMLPIDGLKEQLEKLSRTIDHWWDDLGFNYVREIQYTKYGNILIEFGFSLDPSFSSRYSDSPLSDAELQQRMIDDLKERGFDFYEEGRRDYELIDNDNNRNLLIELLEERFPSMRLREFTNMAATKDHRILRLRGVKIIISDLNDILKEENQTK
;
A
#
# COMPACT_ATOMS: atom_id res chain seq x y z
N MET A 1 -31.88 -55.03 -22.92
CA MET A 1 -30.97 -54.66 -21.82
C MET A 1 -30.95 -53.16 -21.76
N GLU A 2 -31.57 -52.58 -20.73
CA GLU A 2 -31.52 -51.14 -20.48
C GLU A 2 -30.07 -50.72 -20.23
N ASN A 3 -29.63 -49.70 -20.96
CA ASN A 3 -28.31 -49.12 -20.82
C ASN A 3 -28.33 -48.27 -19.53
N GLN A 4 -28.04 -48.87 -18.39
CA GLN A 4 -27.95 -48.11 -17.12
C GLN A 4 -26.74 -47.17 -17.20
N GLU A 5 -27.02 -45.87 -17.31
CA GLU A 5 -25.98 -44.83 -17.34
C GLU A 5 -25.15 -44.85 -16.06
N LYS A 6 -23.82 -44.77 -16.19
CA LYS A 6 -22.91 -44.69 -15.04
C LYS A 6 -23.02 -43.33 -14.37
N LEU A 7 -23.35 -43.31 -13.09
CA LEU A 7 -23.35 -42.09 -12.27
C LEU A 7 -21.92 -41.61 -11.99
N VAL A 8 -21.73 -40.29 -11.97
CA VAL A 8 -20.48 -39.67 -11.53
C VAL A 8 -20.37 -39.80 -10.01
N VAL A 9 -19.30 -40.44 -9.54
CA VAL A 9 -19.03 -40.60 -8.10
C VAL A 9 -17.97 -39.59 -7.68
N LEU A 10 -18.35 -38.68 -6.78
CA LEU A 10 -17.46 -37.68 -6.18
C LEU A 10 -17.30 -37.97 -4.68
N ASP A 11 -16.09 -37.76 -4.15
CA ASP A 11 -15.90 -37.72 -2.70
C ASP A 11 -16.56 -36.48 -2.08
N LYS A 12 -16.59 -36.43 -0.74
CA LYS A 12 -17.30 -35.37 0.00
C LYS A 12 -16.76 -33.97 -0.34
N ASP A 13 -15.45 -33.82 -0.47
CA ASP A 13 -14.80 -32.54 -0.71
C ASP A 13 -14.97 -32.12 -2.17
N ALA A 14 -14.78 -33.04 -3.11
CA ALA A 14 -15.03 -32.81 -4.52
C ALA A 14 -16.49 -32.42 -4.77
N LYS A 15 -17.45 -33.08 -4.10
CA LYS A 15 -18.87 -32.71 -4.20
C LYS A 15 -19.14 -31.32 -3.66
N ALA A 16 -18.58 -30.95 -2.51
CA ALA A 16 -18.73 -29.62 -1.93
C ALA A 16 -18.17 -28.53 -2.84
N VAL A 17 -16.97 -28.74 -3.39
CA VAL A 17 -16.32 -27.79 -4.32
C VAL A 17 -17.14 -27.66 -5.60
N VAL A 18 -17.53 -28.77 -6.24
CA VAL A 18 -18.32 -28.73 -7.48
C VAL A 18 -19.65 -28.00 -7.27
N THR A 19 -20.34 -28.27 -6.16
CA THR A 19 -21.63 -27.60 -5.86
C THR A 19 -21.44 -26.09 -5.70
N LYS A 20 -20.46 -25.66 -4.91
CA LYS A 20 -20.15 -24.23 -4.72
C LYS A 20 -19.80 -23.52 -6.03
N GLU A 21 -18.97 -24.14 -6.86
CA GLU A 21 -18.53 -23.54 -8.13
C GLU A 21 -19.67 -23.50 -9.15
N LEU A 22 -20.57 -24.49 -9.16
CA LEU A 22 -21.80 -24.47 -9.98
C LEU A 22 -22.79 -23.40 -9.51
N GLU A 23 -22.97 -23.20 -8.21
CA GLU A 23 -23.78 -22.12 -7.67
C GLU A 23 -23.25 -20.75 -8.09
N SER A 24 -21.92 -20.58 -8.05
CA SER A 24 -21.25 -19.35 -8.47
C SER A 24 -21.39 -19.12 -9.99
N LEU A 25 -21.26 -20.17 -10.79
CA LEU A 25 -21.52 -20.13 -12.24
C LEU A 25 -22.98 -19.73 -12.54
N PHE A 26 -23.94 -20.34 -11.83
CA PHE A 26 -25.35 -20.01 -11.98
C PHE A 26 -25.61 -18.54 -11.63
N PHE A 27 -25.02 -18.04 -10.55
CA PHE A 27 -25.12 -16.64 -10.18
C PHE A 27 -24.54 -15.71 -11.26
N ALA A 28 -23.34 -15.99 -11.76
CA ALA A 28 -22.71 -15.18 -12.82
C ALA A 28 -23.57 -15.14 -14.09
N ALA A 29 -24.07 -16.30 -14.54
CA ALA A 29 -24.95 -16.40 -15.69
C ALA A 29 -26.28 -15.66 -15.47
N LYS A 30 -26.89 -15.79 -14.28
CA LYS A 30 -28.11 -15.08 -13.92
C LYS A 30 -27.90 -13.56 -13.90
N GLN A 31 -26.82 -13.09 -13.29
CA GLN A 31 -26.51 -11.67 -13.21
C GLN A 31 -26.32 -11.07 -14.60
N MET A 32 -25.62 -11.80 -15.48
CA MET A 32 -25.45 -11.41 -16.87
C MET A 32 -26.79 -11.35 -17.61
N TYR A 33 -27.63 -12.37 -17.47
CA TYR A 33 -28.97 -12.39 -18.06
C TYR A 33 -29.83 -11.21 -17.58
N ASP A 34 -29.86 -10.96 -16.27
CA ASP A 34 -30.64 -9.89 -15.66
C ASP A 34 -30.19 -8.52 -16.22
N TRP A 35 -28.88 -8.27 -16.32
CA TRP A 35 -28.34 -7.02 -16.86
C TRP A 35 -28.49 -6.85 -18.37
N VAL A 36 -28.42 -7.93 -19.14
CA VAL A 36 -28.74 -7.88 -20.57
C VAL A 36 -30.21 -7.55 -20.76
N LYS A 37 -31.10 -8.13 -19.95
CA LYS A 37 -32.55 -7.89 -20.02
C LYS A 37 -32.92 -6.45 -19.65
N THR A 38 -32.17 -5.81 -18.77
CA THR A 38 -32.41 -4.43 -18.33
C THR A 38 -31.56 -3.39 -19.06
N ASP A 39 -30.89 -3.77 -20.15
CA ASP A 39 -29.97 -2.91 -20.92
C ASP A 39 -28.93 -2.18 -20.05
N SER A 40 -28.47 -2.84 -18.98
CA SER A 40 -27.56 -2.27 -17.98
C SER A 40 -26.20 -2.99 -17.91
N LEU A 41 -25.94 -3.93 -18.82
CA LEU A 41 -24.65 -4.62 -18.91
C LEU A 41 -23.60 -3.68 -19.51
N THR A 42 -22.56 -3.36 -18.74
CA THR A 42 -21.41 -2.57 -19.22
C THR A 42 -20.37 -3.47 -19.90
N GLU A 43 -19.51 -2.88 -20.74
CA GLU A 43 -18.42 -3.59 -21.41
C GLU A 43 -17.46 -4.27 -20.42
N GLU A 44 -17.08 -3.57 -19.35
CA GLU A 44 -16.20 -4.11 -18.30
C GLU A 44 -16.85 -5.30 -17.58
N MET A 45 -18.15 -5.21 -17.27
CA MET A 45 -18.87 -6.28 -16.57
C MET A 45 -19.16 -7.47 -17.46
N LYS A 46 -19.36 -7.25 -18.78
CA LYS A 46 -19.48 -8.32 -19.77
C LYS A 46 -18.24 -9.23 -19.73
N GLU A 47 -17.05 -8.64 -19.81
CA GLU A 47 -15.80 -9.41 -19.74
C GLU A 47 -15.62 -10.10 -18.39
N THR A 48 -15.92 -9.40 -17.30
CA THR A 48 -15.79 -9.93 -15.93
C THR A 48 -16.67 -11.17 -15.72
N LEU A 49 -17.96 -11.12 -16.09
CA LEU A 49 -18.90 -12.21 -15.88
C LEU A 49 -18.58 -13.43 -16.75
N LEU A 50 -18.12 -13.23 -17.98
CA LEU A 50 -17.68 -14.32 -18.85
C LEU A 50 -16.40 -14.98 -18.34
N ASN A 51 -15.41 -14.20 -17.92
CA ASN A 51 -14.18 -14.73 -17.32
C ASN A 51 -14.46 -15.52 -16.04
N LEU A 52 -15.35 -15.04 -15.17
CA LEU A 52 -15.79 -15.79 -13.98
C LEU A 52 -16.46 -17.11 -14.37
N SER A 53 -17.31 -17.09 -15.39
CA SER A 53 -17.98 -18.29 -15.88
C SER A 53 -16.98 -19.33 -16.40
N GLU A 54 -16.02 -18.92 -17.23
CA GLU A 54 -14.95 -19.80 -17.72
C GLU A 54 -14.12 -20.40 -16.57
N HIS A 55 -13.81 -19.59 -15.55
CA HIS A 55 -13.07 -20.04 -14.36
C HIS A 55 -13.83 -21.09 -13.54
N HIS A 56 -15.12 -20.85 -13.28
CA HIS A 56 -15.96 -21.81 -12.57
C HIS A 56 -16.12 -23.11 -13.37
N ILE A 57 -16.31 -23.01 -14.70
CA ILE A 57 -16.37 -24.17 -15.59
C ILE A 57 -15.06 -24.96 -15.54
N ALA A 58 -13.91 -24.30 -15.60
CA ALA A 58 -12.60 -24.94 -15.52
C ALA A 58 -12.42 -25.72 -14.22
N LYS A 59 -12.77 -25.11 -13.09
CA LYS A 59 -12.69 -25.76 -11.77
C LYS A 59 -13.62 -26.98 -11.64
N VAL A 60 -14.87 -26.85 -12.09
CA VAL A 60 -15.82 -27.97 -12.11
C VAL A 60 -15.26 -29.10 -12.98
N SER A 61 -14.80 -28.77 -14.18
CA SER A 61 -14.21 -29.71 -15.15
C SER A 61 -13.07 -30.51 -14.53
N ASN A 62 -12.13 -29.83 -13.86
CA ASN A 62 -11.00 -30.46 -13.18
C ASN A 62 -11.45 -31.43 -12.08
N LYS A 63 -12.48 -31.10 -11.30
CA LYS A 63 -12.97 -31.96 -10.21
C LYS A 63 -13.77 -33.16 -10.71
N VAL A 64 -14.52 -33.01 -11.81
CA VAL A 64 -15.25 -34.12 -12.44
C VAL A 64 -14.39 -34.90 -13.45
N LYS A 65 -13.10 -34.55 -13.58
CA LYS A 65 -12.14 -35.15 -14.52
C LYS A 65 -12.60 -35.06 -15.98
N TYR A 66 -13.29 -33.98 -16.31
CA TYR A 66 -13.64 -33.61 -17.68
C TYR A 66 -12.57 -32.67 -18.23
N ASN A 67 -12.07 -32.96 -19.43
CA ASN A 67 -11.09 -32.12 -20.10
C ASN A 67 -11.81 -31.04 -20.91
N SER A 68 -12.12 -29.89 -20.29
CA SER A 68 -12.76 -28.77 -20.97
C SER A 68 -11.74 -27.84 -21.62
N LEU A 69 -12.15 -27.17 -22.71
CA LEU A 69 -11.35 -26.12 -23.34
C LEU A 69 -11.05 -24.98 -22.35
N SER A 70 -12.01 -24.61 -21.49
CA SER A 70 -11.81 -23.59 -20.45
C SER A 70 -10.73 -23.99 -19.45
N ALA A 71 -10.66 -25.27 -19.06
CA ALA A 71 -9.59 -25.76 -18.19
C ALA A 71 -8.22 -25.72 -18.87
N ALA A 72 -8.15 -26.11 -20.15
CA ALA A 72 -6.90 -26.07 -20.93
C ALA A 72 -6.40 -24.62 -21.12
N ASN A 73 -7.28 -23.70 -21.53
CA ASN A 73 -6.94 -22.29 -21.72
C ASN A 73 -6.50 -21.62 -20.42
N LEU A 74 -7.15 -21.95 -19.29
CA LEU A 74 -6.77 -21.42 -17.98
C LEU A 74 -5.38 -21.91 -17.56
N GLU A 75 -5.09 -23.19 -17.77
CA GLU A 75 -3.78 -23.76 -17.46
C GLU A 75 -2.67 -23.16 -18.34
N GLU A 76 -2.92 -22.96 -19.63
CA GLU A 76 -2.00 -22.29 -20.56
C GLU A 76 -1.70 -20.86 -20.11
N LYS A 77 -2.74 -20.07 -19.79
CA LYS A 77 -2.57 -18.70 -19.26
C LYS A 77 -1.74 -18.70 -17.98
N HIS A 78 -2.03 -19.60 -17.04
CA HIS A 78 -1.25 -19.71 -15.80
C HIS A 78 0.19 -20.17 -16.05
N ALA A 79 0.41 -21.08 -16.99
CA ALA A 79 1.75 -21.53 -17.38
C ALA A 79 2.58 -20.37 -17.96
N ALA A 80 2.00 -19.59 -18.88
CA ALA A 80 2.64 -18.41 -19.46
C ALA A 80 3.01 -17.37 -18.39
N VAL A 81 2.12 -17.09 -17.43
CA VAL A 81 2.42 -16.18 -16.31
C VAL A 81 3.53 -16.72 -15.43
N ARG A 82 3.54 -18.02 -15.13
CA ARG A 82 4.60 -18.65 -14.34
C ARG A 82 5.95 -18.59 -15.06
N GLU A 83 5.97 -18.84 -16.37
CA GLU A 83 7.19 -18.73 -17.19
C GLU A 83 7.72 -17.30 -17.21
N ALA A 84 6.85 -16.31 -17.44
CA ALA A 84 7.22 -14.90 -17.44
C ALA A 84 7.80 -14.47 -16.09
N ASN A 85 7.14 -14.83 -14.98
CA ASN A 85 7.62 -14.54 -13.63
C ASN A 85 8.94 -15.26 -13.31
N GLY A 86 9.11 -16.50 -13.78
CA GLY A 86 10.37 -17.23 -13.68
C GLY A 86 11.51 -16.49 -14.39
N ARG A 87 11.26 -16.02 -15.61
CA ARG A 87 12.25 -15.25 -16.38
C ARG A 87 12.61 -13.91 -15.73
N ILE A 88 11.64 -13.21 -15.14
CA ILE A 88 11.89 -11.98 -14.37
C ILE A 88 12.84 -12.28 -13.21
N ARG A 89 12.54 -13.33 -12.43
CA ARG A 89 13.37 -13.74 -11.30
C ARG A 89 14.79 -14.11 -11.71
N ASP A 90 14.95 -14.86 -12.81
CA ASP A 90 16.27 -15.22 -13.34
C ASP A 90 17.08 -13.99 -13.78
N LEU A 91 16.41 -12.97 -14.33
CA LEU A 91 17.05 -11.71 -14.71
C LEU A 91 17.46 -10.89 -13.48
N GLU A 92 16.58 -10.80 -12.48
CA GLU A 92 16.87 -10.15 -11.20
C GLU A 92 18.08 -10.80 -10.50
N GLU A 93 18.15 -12.13 -10.49
CA GLU A 93 19.28 -12.87 -9.91
C GLU A 93 20.60 -12.60 -10.66
N LYS A 94 20.55 -12.56 -12.01
CA LYS A 94 21.73 -12.21 -12.82
C LYS A 94 22.21 -10.78 -12.53
N ILE A 95 21.29 -9.83 -12.37
CA ILE A 95 21.64 -8.44 -12.01
C ILE A 95 22.25 -8.39 -10.62
N ALA A 96 21.64 -9.04 -9.63
CA ALA A 96 22.16 -9.09 -8.27
C ALA A 96 23.58 -9.68 -8.20
N ASN A 97 23.86 -10.72 -8.98
CA ASN A 97 25.19 -11.35 -9.05
C ASN A 97 26.23 -10.52 -9.81
N MET A 98 25.81 -9.55 -10.63
CA MET A 98 26.72 -8.65 -11.36
C MET A 98 27.09 -7.39 -10.56
N LEU A 99 26.25 -6.98 -9.61
CA LEU A 99 26.46 -5.77 -8.83
C LEU A 99 27.35 -6.06 -7.62
N PRO A 100 28.48 -5.34 -7.45
CA PRO A 100 29.26 -5.44 -6.23
C PRO A 100 28.44 -4.96 -5.03
N ILE A 101 28.55 -5.68 -3.91
CA ILE A 101 27.93 -5.30 -2.63
C ILE A 101 28.65 -4.08 -2.01
N ASP A 102 29.89 -3.83 -2.44
CA ASP A 102 30.71 -2.70 -2.01
C ASP A 102 29.98 -1.37 -2.26
N GLY A 103 29.77 -0.58 -1.21
CA GLY A 103 29.06 0.70 -1.29
C GLY A 103 27.55 0.63 -1.02
N LEU A 104 26.95 -0.57 -0.90
CA LEU A 104 25.51 -0.69 -0.63
C LEU A 104 25.14 -0.04 0.70
N LYS A 105 25.94 -0.24 1.74
CA LYS A 105 25.70 0.37 3.06
C LYS A 105 25.64 1.89 2.97
N GLU A 106 26.60 2.51 2.28
CA GLU A 106 26.68 3.95 2.09
C GLU A 106 25.52 4.49 1.25
N GLN A 107 25.04 3.71 0.27
CA GLN A 107 23.84 4.06 -0.51
C GLN A 107 22.56 4.03 0.34
N LEU A 108 22.39 3.00 1.17
CA LEU A 108 21.26 2.90 2.10
C LEU A 108 21.32 4.03 3.15
N GLU A 109 22.50 4.34 3.70
CA GLU A 109 22.66 5.48 4.61
C GLU A 109 22.30 6.81 3.93
N LYS A 110 22.70 7.00 2.66
CA LYS A 110 22.33 8.20 1.89
C LYS A 110 20.82 8.33 1.74
N LEU A 111 20.13 7.24 1.37
CA LEU A 111 18.67 7.22 1.25
C LEU A 111 17.98 7.58 2.57
N SER A 112 18.41 6.97 3.68
CA SER A 112 17.89 7.27 5.01
C SER A 112 18.06 8.74 5.37
N ARG A 113 19.28 9.30 5.18
CA ARG A 113 19.54 10.72 5.48
C ARG A 113 18.72 11.67 4.62
N THR A 114 18.49 11.34 3.34
CA THR A 114 17.63 12.15 2.46
C THR A 114 16.19 12.21 2.97
N ILE A 115 15.67 11.10 3.48
CA ILE A 115 14.32 11.06 4.09
C ILE A 115 14.30 11.86 5.39
N ASP A 116 15.30 11.66 6.26
CA ASP A 116 15.41 12.35 7.55
C ASP A 116 15.46 13.86 7.35
N HIS A 117 16.35 14.36 6.49
CA HIS A 117 16.47 15.79 6.21
C HIS A 117 15.19 16.37 5.60
N TRP A 118 14.59 15.69 4.61
CA TRP A 118 13.36 16.17 4.00
C TRP A 118 12.22 16.31 5.02
N TRP A 119 12.11 15.36 5.96
CA TRP A 119 11.07 15.41 6.99
C TRP A 119 11.35 16.46 8.07
N ASP A 120 12.63 16.68 8.39
CA ASP A 120 13.10 17.72 9.31
C ASP A 120 12.89 19.12 8.71
N ASP A 121 13.22 19.31 7.44
CA ASP A 121 13.06 20.57 6.68
C ASP A 121 11.58 20.99 6.59
N LEU A 122 10.65 20.03 6.58
CA LEU A 122 9.20 20.28 6.65
C LEU A 122 8.72 20.73 8.04
N GLY A 123 9.56 20.61 9.08
CA GLY A 123 9.25 21.02 10.44
C GLY A 123 8.65 19.92 11.32
N PHE A 124 8.58 18.66 10.87
CA PHE A 124 8.05 17.54 11.67
C PHE A 124 9.11 16.86 12.58
N ASN A 125 10.37 17.31 12.47
CA ASN A 125 11.55 17.04 13.32
C ASN A 125 12.16 15.64 13.31
N TYR A 126 11.39 14.55 13.16
CA TYR A 126 12.02 13.22 13.20
C TYR A 126 11.29 12.12 12.44
N VAL A 127 12.09 11.24 11.85
CA VAL A 127 11.66 9.93 11.38
C VAL A 127 11.89 8.93 12.50
N ARG A 128 10.86 8.16 12.83
CA ARG A 128 10.92 7.23 13.95
C ARG A 128 11.69 5.97 13.63
N GLU A 129 11.47 5.43 12.42
CA GLU A 129 12.09 4.19 12.00
C GLU A 129 12.16 4.10 10.47
N ILE A 130 13.26 3.55 9.97
CA ILE A 130 13.46 3.20 8.56
C ILE A 130 13.92 1.73 8.51
N GLN A 131 13.19 0.88 7.77
CA GLN A 131 13.53 -0.53 7.60
C GLN A 131 13.63 -0.90 6.12
N TYR A 132 14.71 -1.57 5.74
CA TYR A 132 14.88 -2.16 4.41
C TYR A 132 14.33 -3.59 4.40
N THR A 133 13.34 -3.84 3.55
CA THR A 133 12.67 -5.14 3.48
C THR A 133 13.42 -6.10 2.58
N LYS A 134 13.19 -7.41 2.78
CA LYS A 134 13.75 -8.48 1.91
C LYS A 134 13.34 -8.39 0.44
N TYR A 135 12.37 -7.54 0.10
CA TYR A 135 11.88 -7.33 -1.25
C TYR A 135 12.42 -6.03 -1.87
N GLY A 136 13.41 -5.38 -1.26
CA GLY A 136 14.00 -4.14 -1.76
C GLY A 136 13.17 -2.88 -1.51
N ASN A 137 11.97 -2.99 -0.92
CA ASN A 137 11.19 -1.83 -0.49
C ASN A 137 11.73 -1.26 0.82
N ILE A 138 11.42 0.01 1.09
CA ILE A 138 11.70 0.68 2.36
C ILE A 138 10.39 0.93 3.11
N LEU A 139 10.35 0.58 4.39
CA LEU A 139 9.26 0.89 5.31
C LEU A 139 9.70 2.05 6.19
N ILE A 140 8.89 3.10 6.26
CA ILE A 140 9.20 4.32 7.00
C ILE A 140 8.06 4.61 7.97
N GLU A 141 8.40 4.86 9.23
CA GLU A 141 7.48 5.43 10.22
C GLU A 141 7.90 6.88 10.48
N PHE A 142 7.16 7.82 9.90
CA PHE A 142 7.34 9.24 10.15
C PHE A 142 6.73 9.58 11.51
N GLY A 143 7.48 10.30 12.34
CA GLY A 143 7.02 10.78 13.63
C GLY A 143 6.59 12.23 13.55
N PHE A 144 5.66 12.61 14.43
CA PHE A 144 5.29 14.01 14.67
C PHE A 144 5.72 14.37 16.08
N SER A 145 6.76 15.20 16.23
CA SER A 145 7.15 15.75 17.53
C SER A 145 7.48 17.22 17.36
N LEU A 146 6.49 18.07 17.62
CA LEU A 146 6.62 19.52 17.55
C LEU A 146 6.91 20.14 18.92
N ASP A 147 7.31 19.31 19.90
CA ASP A 147 7.60 19.75 21.27
C ASP A 147 8.95 20.51 21.33
N PRO A 148 8.96 21.79 21.70
CA PRO A 148 10.19 22.58 21.88
C PRO A 148 11.06 22.12 23.03
N SER A 149 10.47 21.43 23.99
CA SER A 149 11.12 21.15 25.26
C SER A 149 12.16 20.06 25.16
N PHE A 150 12.15 19.22 24.12
CA PHE A 150 13.20 18.21 23.91
C PHE A 150 14.45 18.78 23.24
N SER A 151 14.31 19.69 22.28
CA SER A 151 15.43 20.33 21.59
C SER A 151 16.03 21.48 22.40
N SER A 152 15.20 22.32 23.02
CA SER A 152 15.67 23.54 23.70
C SER A 152 16.30 23.30 25.08
N ARG A 153 16.03 22.17 25.75
CA ARG A 153 16.54 21.90 27.11
C ARG A 153 18.03 21.59 27.17
N TYR A 154 18.62 21.19 26.03
CA TYR A 154 20.02 20.79 25.91
C TYR A 154 20.76 21.55 24.82
N SER A 155 20.13 22.57 24.23
CA SER A 155 20.71 23.40 23.18
C SER A 155 21.57 24.52 23.76
N ASP A 156 22.68 24.81 23.09
CA ASP A 156 23.52 25.98 23.35
C ASP A 156 22.85 27.30 22.90
N SER A 157 21.74 27.22 22.16
CA SER A 157 20.99 28.36 21.61
C SER A 157 19.45 28.23 21.77
N PRO A 158 18.92 28.11 22.99
CA PRO A 158 17.52 27.77 23.24
C PRO A 158 16.49 28.81 22.79
N LEU A 159 16.91 30.08 22.59
CA LEU A 159 16.01 31.15 22.12
C LEU A 159 15.81 31.12 20.60
N SER A 160 16.88 30.91 19.82
CA SER A 160 16.78 30.80 18.36
C SER A 160 16.01 29.55 17.95
N ASP A 161 16.17 28.46 18.69
CA ASP A 161 15.50 27.18 18.37
C ASP A 161 14.00 27.28 18.60
N ALA A 162 13.57 28.00 19.64
CA ALA A 162 12.16 28.28 19.89
C ALA A 162 11.53 29.19 18.82
N GLU A 163 12.30 30.17 18.30
CA GLU A 163 11.84 31.01 17.20
C GLU A 163 11.75 30.23 15.88
N LEU A 164 12.72 29.37 15.60
CA LEU A 164 12.72 28.51 14.40
C LEU A 164 11.52 27.55 14.41
N GLN A 165 11.27 26.89 15.53
CA GLN A 165 10.11 25.99 15.64
C GLN A 165 8.78 26.71 15.52
N GLN A 166 8.65 27.91 16.12
CA GLN A 166 7.42 28.68 15.96
C GLN A 166 7.18 29.02 14.49
N ARG A 167 8.23 29.39 13.74
CA ARG A 167 8.13 29.61 12.29
C ARG A 167 7.71 28.34 11.55
N MET A 168 8.30 27.19 11.85
CA MET A 168 7.91 25.91 11.24
C MET A 168 6.44 25.56 11.50
N ILE A 169 5.95 25.79 12.73
CA ILE A 169 4.54 25.58 13.07
C ILE A 169 3.63 26.56 12.32
N ASP A 170 4.05 27.83 12.20
CA ASP A 170 3.29 28.84 11.48
C ASP A 170 3.24 28.51 9.97
N ASP A 171 4.35 28.06 9.37
CA ASP A 171 4.41 27.58 7.98
C ASP A 171 3.46 26.39 7.77
N LEU A 172 3.43 25.43 8.70
CA LEU A 172 2.49 24.30 8.62
C LEU A 172 1.03 24.75 8.74
N LYS A 173 0.72 25.72 9.61
CA LYS A 173 -0.63 26.32 9.69
C LYS A 173 -1.01 27.03 8.41
N GLU A 174 -0.08 27.78 7.79
CA GLU A 174 -0.31 28.43 6.49
C GLU A 174 -0.57 27.41 5.37
N ARG A 175 0.04 26.22 5.46
CA ARG A 175 -0.24 25.08 4.57
C ARG A 175 -1.57 24.37 4.89
N GLY A 176 -2.30 24.82 5.91
CA GLY A 176 -3.64 24.34 6.26
C GLY A 176 -3.69 23.25 7.31
N PHE A 177 -2.58 22.95 7.99
CA PHE A 177 -2.58 21.97 9.08
C PHE A 177 -3.23 22.52 10.35
N ASP A 178 -4.08 21.69 10.96
CA ASP A 178 -4.76 21.99 12.22
C ASP A 178 -3.95 21.51 13.42
N PHE A 179 -3.73 22.40 14.39
CA PHE A 179 -3.00 22.11 15.62
C PHE A 179 -3.85 22.34 16.85
N TYR A 180 -3.63 21.51 17.87
CA TYR A 180 -4.11 21.74 19.22
C TYR A 180 -3.00 22.38 20.04
N GLU A 181 -3.28 23.53 20.64
CA GLU A 181 -2.35 24.22 21.53
C GLU A 181 -2.56 23.72 22.96
N GLU A 182 -1.67 22.85 23.43
CA GLU A 182 -1.68 22.35 24.80
C GLU A 182 -1.14 23.38 25.81
N GLY A 183 -0.40 24.39 25.33
CA GLY A 183 0.19 25.43 26.13
C GLY A 183 0.99 26.41 25.28
N ARG A 184 1.65 27.37 25.93
CA ARG A 184 2.25 28.56 25.27
C ARG A 184 3.21 28.25 24.11
N ARG A 185 3.73 27.02 24.00
CA ARG A 185 4.57 26.53 22.88
C ARG A 185 4.40 25.03 22.60
N ASP A 186 3.37 24.39 23.16
CA ASP A 186 3.17 22.94 22.99
C ASP A 186 2.08 22.75 21.94
N TYR A 187 2.47 22.45 20.71
CA TYR A 187 1.55 22.22 19.60
C TYR A 187 1.51 20.74 19.25
N GLU A 188 0.30 20.21 19.14
CA GLU A 188 0.06 18.84 18.74
C GLU A 188 -0.74 18.80 17.44
N LEU A 189 -0.25 18.05 16.45
CA LEU A 189 -0.95 17.89 15.18
C LEU A 189 -2.24 17.09 15.42
N ILE A 190 -3.40 17.70 15.15
CA ILE A 190 -4.69 17.06 15.44
C ILE A 190 -4.90 15.87 14.50
N ASP A 191 -5.46 14.79 15.03
CA ASP A 191 -5.96 13.69 14.22
C ASP A 191 -7.36 14.01 13.68
N ASN A 192 -7.42 14.56 12.48
CA ASN A 192 -8.65 14.82 11.72
C ASN A 192 -8.46 14.49 10.24
N ASP A 193 -9.57 14.46 9.49
CA ASP A 193 -9.53 14.10 8.06
C ASP A 193 -8.72 15.09 7.23
N ASN A 194 -8.75 16.38 7.58
CA ASN A 194 -7.98 17.43 6.89
C ASN A 194 -6.47 17.16 6.96
N ASN A 195 -5.91 17.02 8.16
CA ASN A 195 -4.50 16.75 8.39
C ASN A 195 -4.07 15.42 7.77
N ARG A 196 -4.89 14.37 7.87
CA ARG A 196 -4.59 13.08 7.24
C ARG A 196 -4.49 13.22 5.72
N ASN A 197 -5.43 13.93 5.08
CA ASN A 197 -5.40 14.13 3.64
C ASN A 197 -4.20 14.98 3.21
N LEU A 198 -3.91 16.08 3.90
CA LEU A 198 -2.73 16.90 3.63
C LEU A 198 -1.42 16.11 3.77
N LEU A 199 -1.31 15.22 4.77
CA LEU A 199 -0.17 14.33 4.92
C LEU A 199 -0.07 13.31 3.78
N ILE A 200 -1.19 12.72 3.36
CA ILE A 200 -1.21 11.77 2.25
C ILE A 200 -0.76 12.49 0.98
N GLU A 201 -1.33 13.65 0.67
CA GLU A 201 -0.97 14.44 -0.52
C GLU A 201 0.52 14.81 -0.52
N LEU A 202 1.04 15.29 0.61
CA LEU A 202 2.46 15.61 0.78
C LEU A 202 3.36 14.39 0.53
N LEU A 203 2.98 13.22 1.07
CA LEU A 203 3.74 11.98 0.92
C LEU A 203 3.63 11.39 -0.48
N GLU A 204 2.47 11.48 -1.13
CA GLU A 204 2.26 11.01 -2.51
C GLU A 204 2.99 11.89 -3.52
N GLU A 205 3.02 13.21 -3.30
CA GLU A 205 3.81 14.14 -4.12
C GLU A 205 5.30 13.83 -4.02
N ARG A 206 5.81 13.60 -2.81
CA ARG A 206 7.22 13.29 -2.58
C ARG A 206 7.59 11.88 -3.05
N PHE A 207 6.74 10.90 -2.77
CA PHE A 207 7.01 9.48 -2.98
C PHE A 207 5.87 8.81 -3.79
N PRO A 208 5.84 8.98 -5.12
CA PRO A 208 4.75 8.45 -5.96
C PRO A 208 4.49 6.94 -5.86
N SER A 209 5.51 6.14 -5.54
CA SER A 209 5.36 4.68 -5.34
C SER A 209 4.94 4.30 -3.92
N MET A 210 4.66 5.27 -3.04
CA MET A 210 4.30 5.00 -1.66
C MET A 210 2.95 4.28 -1.54
N ARG A 211 2.83 3.44 -0.51
CA ARG A 211 1.53 2.94 -0.03
C ARG A 211 1.39 3.22 1.45
N LEU A 212 0.28 3.86 1.81
CA LEU A 212 -0.06 4.12 3.20
C LEU A 212 -0.33 2.78 3.91
N ARG A 213 0.23 2.62 5.10
CA ARG A 213 -0.01 1.44 5.95
C ARG A 213 -0.94 1.78 7.10
N GLU A 214 -0.60 2.80 7.88
CA GLU A 214 -1.34 3.16 9.07
C GLU A 214 -1.02 4.60 9.50
N PHE A 215 -2.01 5.24 10.11
CA PHE A 215 -1.79 6.39 10.99
C PHE A 215 -1.77 5.90 12.43
N THR A 216 -0.83 6.41 13.21
CA THR A 216 -0.81 6.20 14.66
C THR A 216 -1.25 7.48 15.34
N ASN A 217 -2.20 7.37 16.25
CA ASN A 217 -2.69 8.49 17.05
C ASN A 217 -2.55 8.20 18.54
N MET A 218 -2.73 9.25 19.34
CA MET A 218 -2.76 9.17 20.79
C MET A 218 -3.68 10.27 21.31
N ALA A 219 -4.24 10.09 22.50
CA ALA A 219 -4.89 11.20 23.20
C ALA A 219 -3.87 12.32 23.50
N ALA A 220 -4.30 13.57 23.37
CA ALA A 220 -3.55 14.72 23.83
C ALA A 220 -3.31 14.63 25.34
N THR A 221 -2.17 15.15 25.82
CA THR A 221 -1.73 14.97 27.20
C THR A 221 -2.63 15.69 28.20
N LYS A 222 -3.16 16.86 27.84
CA LYS A 222 -3.98 17.71 28.72
C LYS A 222 -5.48 17.57 28.49
N ASP A 223 -5.92 17.25 27.27
CA ASP A 223 -7.33 16.99 26.96
C ASP A 223 -7.49 15.65 26.23
N HIS A 224 -7.82 14.60 26.97
CA HIS A 224 -7.96 13.26 26.42
C HIS A 224 -9.11 13.08 25.40
N ARG A 225 -9.93 14.11 25.16
CA ARG A 225 -10.97 14.10 24.12
C ARG A 225 -10.40 14.45 22.75
N ILE A 226 -9.21 15.04 22.71
CA ILE A 226 -8.52 15.40 21.47
C ILE A 226 -7.55 14.27 21.15
N LEU A 227 -7.64 13.77 19.92
CA LEU A 227 -6.69 12.84 19.37
C LEU A 227 -5.65 13.62 18.57
N ARG A 228 -4.38 13.30 18.78
CA ARG A 228 -3.25 13.84 18.01
C ARG A 228 -2.63 12.76 17.16
N LEU A 229 -2.10 13.15 16.01
CA LEU A 229 -1.25 12.29 15.20
C LEU A 229 0.10 12.12 15.87
N ARG A 230 0.53 10.87 16.00
CA ARG A 230 1.85 10.50 16.53
C ARG A 230 2.80 10.10 15.41
N GLY A 231 2.27 9.49 14.36
CA GLY A 231 3.06 9.15 13.19
C GLY A 231 2.23 8.59 12.06
N VAL A 232 2.88 8.43 10.92
CA VAL A 232 2.34 7.81 9.72
C VAL A 232 3.35 6.81 9.18
N LYS A 233 2.88 5.59 8.89
CA LYS A 233 3.72 4.53 8.35
C LYS A 233 3.40 4.32 6.88
N ILE A 234 4.44 4.35 6.06
CA ILE A 234 4.35 4.10 4.63
C ILE A 234 5.36 3.04 4.18
N ILE A 235 5.10 2.44 3.03
CA ILE A 235 6.08 1.63 2.31
C ILE A 235 6.34 2.26 0.94
N ILE A 236 7.60 2.43 0.55
CA ILE A 236 7.99 2.94 -0.78
C ILE A 236 8.59 1.78 -1.56
N SER A 237 8.08 1.57 -2.77
CA SER A 237 8.50 0.46 -3.63
C SER A 237 9.57 0.81 -4.65
N ASP A 238 9.69 2.08 -5.04
CA ASP A 238 10.76 2.57 -5.91
C ASP A 238 11.69 3.49 -5.12
N LEU A 239 12.91 3.04 -4.83
CA LEU A 239 13.90 3.83 -4.10
C LEU A 239 14.34 5.09 -4.86
N ASN A 240 14.10 5.18 -6.17
CA ASN A 240 14.39 6.39 -6.93
C ASN A 240 13.49 7.56 -6.52
N ASP A 241 12.33 7.30 -5.92
CA ASP A 241 11.46 8.36 -5.41
C ASP A 241 12.16 9.20 -4.34
N ILE A 242 13.05 8.59 -3.56
CA ILE A 242 13.82 9.28 -2.52
C ILE A 242 14.90 10.18 -3.14
N LEU A 243 15.49 9.74 -4.26
CA LEU A 243 16.61 10.42 -4.92
C LEU A 243 16.19 11.59 -5.81
N LYS A 244 14.90 11.73 -6.13
CA LYS A 244 14.40 12.90 -6.87
C LYS A 244 14.68 14.14 -6.02
N GLU A 245 15.57 15.01 -6.48
CA GLU A 245 15.72 16.34 -5.90
C GLU A 245 14.44 17.15 -6.18
N GLU A 246 14.02 17.97 -5.21
CA GLU A 246 12.97 18.95 -5.43
C GLU A 246 13.39 19.82 -6.63
N ASN A 247 12.61 19.78 -7.72
CA ASN A 247 12.72 20.82 -8.73
C ASN A 247 12.43 22.13 -8.00
N GLN A 248 13.50 22.88 -7.68
CA GLN A 248 13.44 24.21 -7.12
C GLN A 248 12.57 25.07 -8.03
N THR A 249 11.30 25.24 -7.64
CA THR A 249 10.48 26.31 -8.19
C THR A 249 10.94 27.56 -7.46
N LYS A 250 11.83 28.30 -8.13
CA LYS A 250 12.20 29.67 -7.77
C LYS A 250 11.00 30.60 -7.76
#